data_AF-A0A941Y634-F1
#
_entry.id   AF-A0A941Y634-F1
#
_cell.length_a   1.000
_cell.length_b   1.000
_cell.length_c   1.000
_cell.angle_alpha   90.00
_cell.angle_beta   90.00
_cell.angle_gamma   90.00
#
_symmetry.space_group_name_H-M   'P 1'
#
loop_
_entity.id
_entity.type
_entity.pdbx_description
1 polymer ?
#
loop_
_entity_poly.entity_id
_entity_poly.type
_entity_poly.pdbx_seq_one_letter_code
_entity_poly.pdbx_strand_id
1 'polypeptide(L)'
;MTQLLTANAVIDDVLERFRDPLGPDADRYRNHVYRCLNYQRILLHVNEIPDEVALAWALHDIGVWTAGWDYIGPSVQYVDELASAYGVEDVARVRQMVELHHKLRPCSDTWVETFRVADRIDVSRGLLRGALSRSDVAQVVQAFPFIGFHALLARTAAGWAVKHPLRPLPMLRW
;
A
#
# COMPACT_ATOMS: atom_id res chain seq x y z
N MET A 1 0.04 -19.00 14.46
CA MET A 1 -0.15 -18.39 13.14
C MET A 1 -0.99 -17.14 13.35
N THR A 2 -0.55 -15.98 12.85
CA THR A 2 -1.33 -14.74 12.95
C THR A 2 -2.61 -14.89 12.13
N GLN A 3 -3.77 -14.63 12.74
CA GLN A 3 -5.03 -14.66 12.01
C GLN A 3 -5.07 -13.51 10.99
N LEU A 4 -5.44 -13.82 9.75
CA LEU A 4 -5.54 -12.80 8.71
C LEU A 4 -6.67 -11.82 9.02
N LEU A 5 -6.38 -10.52 8.85
CA LEU A 5 -7.36 -9.45 8.94
C LEU A 5 -8.02 -9.29 7.58
N THR A 6 -9.34 -9.48 7.51
CA THR A 6 -10.13 -9.48 6.27
C THR A 6 -11.07 -8.30 6.12
N ALA A 7 -11.24 -7.54 7.20
CA ALA A 7 -12.02 -6.32 7.28
C ALA A 7 -11.36 -5.35 8.27
N ASN A 8 -11.45 -4.06 8.00
CA ASN A 8 -10.99 -2.99 8.87
C ASN A 8 -11.81 -1.73 8.52
N ALA A 9 -12.45 -1.13 9.53
CA ALA A 9 -13.43 -0.07 9.32
C ALA A 9 -12.83 1.15 8.59
N VAL A 10 -11.60 1.57 8.94
CA VAL A 10 -10.93 2.70 8.29
C VAL A 10 -10.59 2.37 6.84
N ILE A 11 -10.00 1.21 6.58
CA ILE A 11 -9.65 0.80 5.21
C ILE A 11 -10.90 0.72 4.35
N ASP A 12 -11.92 -0.01 4.80
CA ASP A 12 -13.11 -0.26 4.00
C ASP A 12 -13.90 1.05 3.75
N ASP A 13 -13.98 1.97 4.72
CA ASP A 13 -14.60 3.29 4.53
C ASP A 13 -13.81 4.18 3.56
N VAL A 14 -12.48 4.26 3.68
CA VAL A 14 -11.64 5.01 2.74
C VAL A 14 -11.80 4.47 1.33
N LEU A 15 -11.67 3.14 1.15
CA LEU A 15 -11.77 2.55 -0.19
C LEU A 15 -13.15 2.75 -0.81
N GLU A 16 -14.22 2.76 0.00
CA GLU A 16 -15.56 3.09 -0.47
C GLU A 16 -15.66 4.54 -0.99
N ARG A 17 -15.05 5.51 -0.29
CA ARG A 17 -15.00 6.91 -0.74
C ARG A 17 -14.31 7.08 -2.10
N PHE A 18 -13.37 6.19 -2.43
CA PHE A 18 -12.67 6.17 -3.71
C PHE A 18 -13.22 5.12 -4.69
N ARG A 19 -14.42 4.57 -4.46
CA ARG A 19 -15.03 3.56 -5.35
C ARG A 19 -15.13 4.06 -6.79
N ASP A 20 -15.54 5.31 -7.00
CA ASP A 20 -15.70 5.90 -8.33
C ASP A 20 -14.38 5.98 -9.12
N PRO A 21 -13.30 6.60 -8.60
CA PRO A 21 -12.01 6.62 -9.32
C PRO A 21 -11.36 5.24 -9.45
N LEU A 22 -11.56 4.33 -8.49
CA LEU A 22 -11.07 2.96 -8.59
C LEU A 22 -11.81 2.15 -9.67
N GLY A 23 -13.12 2.37 -9.81
CA GLY A 23 -13.99 1.70 -10.78
C GLY A 23 -13.77 0.18 -10.82
N PRO A 24 -13.42 -0.40 -11.98
CA PRO A 24 -13.22 -1.85 -12.12
C PRO A 24 -11.98 -2.39 -11.39
N ASP A 25 -11.10 -1.53 -10.89
CA ASP A 25 -9.91 -1.91 -10.12
C ASP A 25 -10.14 -1.88 -8.60
N ALA A 26 -11.35 -1.57 -8.11
CA ALA A 26 -11.66 -1.49 -6.69
C ALA A 26 -11.25 -2.76 -5.91
N ASP A 27 -11.66 -3.93 -6.39
CA ASP A 27 -11.29 -5.20 -5.75
C ASP A 27 -9.79 -5.49 -5.84
N ARG A 28 -9.14 -5.10 -6.95
CA ARG A 28 -7.69 -5.27 -7.16
C ARG A 28 -6.91 -4.50 -6.10
N TYR A 29 -7.28 -3.23 -5.93
CA TYR A 29 -6.64 -2.36 -4.98
C TYR A 29 -6.94 -2.78 -3.54
N ARG A 30 -8.20 -3.11 -3.23
CA ARG A 30 -8.57 -3.69 -1.93
C ARG A 30 -7.72 -4.92 -1.59
N ASN A 31 -7.60 -5.87 -2.51
CA ASN A 31 -6.80 -7.06 -2.25
C ASN A 31 -5.33 -6.73 -2.04
N HIS A 32 -4.77 -5.78 -2.79
CA HIS A 32 -3.41 -5.29 -2.57
C HIS A 32 -3.22 -4.69 -1.17
N VAL A 33 -4.09 -3.77 -0.77
CA VAL A 33 -4.12 -3.17 0.57
C VAL A 33 -4.12 -4.24 1.66
N TYR A 34 -5.01 -5.24 1.56
CA TYR A 34 -5.10 -6.30 2.57
C TYR A 34 -3.93 -7.29 2.53
N ARG A 35 -3.30 -7.54 1.36
CA ARG A 35 -2.06 -8.34 1.32
C ARG A 35 -0.95 -7.62 2.08
N CYS A 36 -0.71 -6.36 1.75
CA CYS A 36 0.34 -5.56 2.38
C CYS A 36 0.12 -5.39 3.88
N LEU A 37 -1.10 -5.06 4.31
CA LEU A 37 -1.47 -4.99 5.72
C LEU A 37 -1.16 -6.28 6.49
N ASN A 38 -1.54 -7.43 5.94
CA ASN A 38 -1.30 -8.71 6.60
C ASN A 38 0.19 -9.07 6.61
N TYR A 39 0.96 -8.74 5.57
CA TYR A 39 2.42 -8.90 5.62
C TYR A 39 3.04 -8.04 6.72
N GLN A 40 2.62 -6.79 6.85
CA GLN A 40 3.13 -5.90 7.90
C GLN A 40 2.81 -6.45 9.30
N ARG A 41 1.58 -6.92 9.54
CA ARG A 41 1.17 -7.53 10.81
C ARG A 41 2.03 -8.75 11.16
N ILE A 42 2.35 -9.59 10.16
CA ILE A 42 3.23 -10.76 10.35
C ILE A 42 4.66 -10.31 10.67
N LEU A 43 5.21 -9.31 9.98
CA LEU A 43 6.54 -8.75 10.24
C LEU A 43 6.68 -8.17 11.65
N LEU A 44 5.62 -7.52 12.15
CA LEU A 44 5.58 -6.90 13.47
C LEU A 44 5.18 -7.85 14.59
N HIS A 45 4.70 -9.05 14.26
CA HIS A 45 4.10 -9.99 15.20
C HIS A 45 2.93 -9.39 16.01
N VAL A 46 2.07 -8.60 15.36
CA VAL A 46 0.90 -7.96 15.97
C VAL A 46 -0.41 -8.50 15.39
N ASN A 47 -1.46 -8.50 16.22
CA ASN A 47 -2.81 -8.90 15.79
C ASN A 47 -3.67 -7.71 15.35
N GLU A 48 -3.35 -6.50 15.82
CA GLU A 48 -4.10 -5.29 15.51
C GLU A 48 -3.14 -4.23 14.97
N ILE A 49 -3.68 -3.29 14.20
CA ILE A 49 -2.96 -2.12 13.76
C ILE A 49 -3.71 -0.86 14.21
N PRO A 50 -3.01 0.25 14.50
CA PRO A 50 -3.68 1.51 14.77
C PRO A 50 -4.33 2.07 13.50
N ASP A 51 -5.36 2.90 13.67
CA ASP A 51 -6.11 3.51 12.57
C ASP A 51 -5.23 4.37 11.64
N GLU A 52 -4.14 4.94 12.15
CA GLU A 52 -3.15 5.68 11.36
C GLU A 52 -2.47 4.79 10.30
N VAL A 53 -2.20 3.52 10.63
CA VAL A 53 -1.60 2.53 9.71
C VAL A 53 -2.65 2.02 8.72
N ALA A 54 -3.90 1.87 9.17
CA ALA A 54 -5.02 1.51 8.32
C ALA A 54 -5.26 2.58 7.24
N LEU A 55 -5.25 3.86 7.66
CA LEU A 55 -5.36 5.01 6.77
C LEU A 55 -4.20 5.07 5.77
N ALA A 56 -2.96 4.87 6.25
CA ALA A 56 -1.78 4.82 5.37
C ALA A 56 -1.95 3.76 4.28
N TRP A 57 -2.36 2.54 4.64
CA TRP A 57 -2.55 1.47 3.66
C TRP A 57 -3.65 1.78 2.66
N ALA A 58 -4.79 2.31 3.10
CA ALA A 58 -5.88 2.64 2.19
C ALA A 58 -5.48 3.73 1.17
N LEU A 59 -4.60 4.66 1.55
CA LEU A 59 -4.26 5.83 0.73
C LEU A 59 -2.95 5.71 -0.05
N HIS A 60 -2.01 4.82 0.31
CA HIS A 60 -0.64 4.90 -0.21
C HIS A 60 -0.52 4.95 -1.74
N ASP A 61 -1.35 4.19 -2.44
CA ASP A 61 -1.34 4.04 -3.89
C ASP A 61 -2.57 4.69 -4.55
N ILE A 62 -3.47 5.33 -3.78
CA ILE A 62 -4.74 5.84 -4.31
C ILE A 62 -4.54 6.88 -5.43
N GLY A 63 -3.45 7.65 -5.35
CA GLY A 63 -3.09 8.62 -6.38
C GLY A 63 -2.85 8.02 -7.76
N VAL A 64 -2.60 6.70 -7.88
CA VAL A 64 -2.51 6.01 -9.18
C VAL A 64 -3.79 6.20 -9.99
N TRP A 65 -4.95 6.15 -9.32
CA TRP A 65 -6.26 6.29 -9.93
C TRP A 65 -6.73 7.74 -10.04
N THR A 66 -6.33 8.61 -9.12
CA THR A 66 -6.82 10.01 -9.10
C THR A 66 -5.91 10.99 -9.85
N ALA A 67 -4.62 10.67 -10.00
CA ALA A 67 -3.61 11.58 -10.55
C ALA A 67 -2.62 10.94 -11.53
N GLY A 68 -2.56 9.60 -11.61
CA GLY A 68 -1.68 8.87 -12.53
C GLY A 68 -0.36 8.41 -11.89
N TRP A 69 0.68 8.12 -12.69
CA TRP A 69 1.84 7.36 -12.20
C TRP A 69 2.81 8.14 -11.28
N ASP A 70 2.80 9.47 -11.26
CA ASP A 70 3.52 10.28 -10.26
C ASP A 70 2.57 10.58 -9.07
N TYR A 71 2.21 9.52 -8.35
CA TYR A 71 1.08 9.53 -7.43
C TYR A 71 1.42 9.82 -5.96
N ILE A 72 2.69 9.76 -5.55
CA ILE A 72 3.06 9.86 -4.12
C ILE A 72 2.57 11.18 -3.51
N GLY A 73 2.77 12.31 -4.21
CA GLY A 73 2.28 13.61 -3.77
C GLY A 73 0.75 13.62 -3.60
N PRO A 74 -0.02 13.25 -4.64
CA PRO A 74 -1.48 13.09 -4.55
C PRO A 74 -1.95 12.16 -3.41
N SER A 75 -1.32 11.00 -3.20
CA SER A 75 -1.66 10.10 -2.09
C SER A 75 -1.41 10.76 -0.72
N VAL A 76 -0.31 11.48 -0.56
CA VAL A 76 0.00 12.25 0.67
C VAL A 76 -1.01 13.37 0.90
N GLN A 77 -1.50 14.03 -0.16
CA GLN A 77 -2.54 15.06 -0.04
C GLN A 77 -3.83 14.49 0.56
N TYR A 78 -4.26 13.30 0.13
CA TYR A 78 -5.44 12.66 0.74
C TYR A 78 -5.22 12.26 2.21
N VAL A 79 -3.98 11.99 2.62
CA VAL A 79 -3.67 11.80 4.05
C VAL A 79 -3.97 13.08 4.82
N ASP A 80 -3.50 14.23 4.33
CA ASP A 80 -3.73 15.53 4.97
C ASP A 80 -5.22 15.88 5.02
N GLU A 81 -5.97 15.56 3.97
CA GLU A 81 -7.41 15.82 3.89
C GLU A 81 -8.23 14.93 4.83
N LEU A 82 -7.85 13.66 4.98
CA LEU A 82 -8.70 12.65 5.63
C LEU A 82 -8.26 12.29 7.05
N ALA A 83 -7.03 12.58 7.47
CA ALA A 83 -6.50 12.17 8.78
C ALA A 83 -7.42 12.57 9.95
N SER A 84 -7.93 13.80 9.94
CA SER A 84 -8.82 14.29 11.00
C SER A 84 -10.15 13.52 11.09
N ALA A 85 -10.67 13.04 9.97
CA ALA A 85 -11.94 12.30 9.92
C ALA A 85 -11.83 10.90 10.55
N TYR A 86 -10.61 10.37 10.68
CA TYR A 86 -10.34 9.06 11.28
C TYR A 86 -9.60 9.15 12.62
N GLY A 87 -9.56 10.35 13.24
CA GLY A 87 -8.94 10.53 14.55
C GLY A 87 -7.43 10.26 14.57
N VAL A 88 -6.75 10.42 13.43
CA VAL A 88 -5.31 10.20 13.34
C VAL A 88 -4.55 11.35 14.00
N GLU A 89 -3.83 11.04 15.08
CA GLU A 89 -3.01 12.02 15.81
C GLU A 89 -1.64 12.24 15.15
N ASP A 90 -0.95 11.16 14.77
CA ASP A 90 0.38 11.23 14.14
C ASP A 90 0.29 11.22 12.61
N VAL A 91 -0.23 12.31 12.06
CA VAL A 91 -0.33 12.53 10.61
C VAL A 91 1.06 12.44 9.94
N ALA A 92 2.12 12.87 10.63
CA ALA A 92 3.48 12.84 10.10
C ALA A 92 3.94 11.41 9.81
N ARG A 93 3.63 10.45 10.68
CA ARG A 93 3.97 9.03 10.46
C ARG A 93 3.17 8.42 9.31
N VAL A 94 1.88 8.75 9.17
CA VAL A 94 1.05 8.32 8.03
C VAL A 94 1.64 8.84 6.72
N ARG A 95 2.00 10.13 6.68
CA ARG A 95 2.70 10.73 5.53
C ARG A 95 4.01 10.01 5.23
N GLN A 96 4.83 9.70 6.24
CA GLN A 96 6.09 8.98 6.03
C GLN A 96 5.88 7.56 5.48
N MET A 97 4.87 6.83 5.96
CA MET A 97 4.50 5.52 5.40
C MET A 97 4.15 5.64 3.92
N VAL A 98 3.27 6.59 3.57
CA VAL A 98 2.86 6.82 2.17
C VAL A 98 4.00 7.37 1.31
N GLU A 99 4.83 8.27 1.82
CA GLU A 99 5.88 8.90 1.02
C GLU A 99 7.07 7.96 0.76
N LEU A 100 7.39 7.10 1.73
CA LEU A 100 8.63 6.31 1.74
C LEU A 100 8.42 4.82 1.44
N HIS A 101 7.21 4.37 1.08
CA HIS A 101 6.97 2.93 0.85
C HIS A 101 7.76 2.34 -0.34
N HIS A 102 8.21 3.18 -1.30
CA HIS A 102 9.14 2.79 -2.37
C HIS A 102 10.61 3.14 -2.09
N LYS A 103 10.95 3.57 -0.87
CA LYS A 103 12.32 3.94 -0.52
C LYS A 103 13.25 2.73 -0.62
N LEU A 104 14.41 2.90 -1.24
CA LEU A 104 15.34 1.79 -1.48
C LEU A 104 16.08 1.36 -0.22
N ARG A 105 16.42 2.32 0.65
CA ARG A 105 17.12 2.08 1.92
C ARG A 105 16.13 1.96 3.08
N PRO A 106 16.51 1.26 4.16
CA PRO A 106 15.67 1.15 5.36
C PRO A 106 15.22 2.49 5.92
N CYS A 107 14.06 2.48 6.58
CA CYS A 107 13.57 3.57 7.42
C CYS A 107 13.92 3.28 8.90
N SER A 108 14.10 4.33 9.71
CA SER A 108 14.41 4.17 11.13
C SER A 108 13.21 3.78 11.97
N ASP A 109 12.03 4.32 11.63
CA ASP A 109 10.78 3.98 12.28
C ASP A 109 10.32 2.57 11.87
N THR A 110 9.96 1.75 12.85
CA THR A 110 9.62 0.34 12.63
C THR A 110 8.30 0.18 11.87
N TRP A 111 7.30 1.03 12.08
CA TRP A 111 6.05 1.00 11.33
C TRP A 111 6.28 1.40 9.87
N VAL A 112 7.05 2.47 9.64
CA VAL A 112 7.42 2.92 8.28
C VAL A 112 8.25 1.86 7.55
N GLU A 113 9.24 1.24 8.22
CA GLU A 113 10.07 0.21 7.61
C GLU A 113 9.28 -1.05 7.26
N THR A 114 8.43 -1.52 8.18
CA THR A 114 7.62 -2.73 7.91
C THR A 114 6.54 -2.46 6.86
N PHE A 115 6.01 -1.25 6.77
CA PHE A 115 5.12 -0.82 5.70
C PHE A 115 5.82 -0.91 4.33
N ARG A 116 6.98 -0.24 4.20
CA ARG A 116 7.83 -0.28 3.00
C ARG A 116 8.23 -1.70 2.60
N VAL A 117 8.59 -2.54 3.57
CA VAL A 117 8.94 -3.93 3.31
C VAL A 117 7.72 -4.71 2.84
N ALA A 118 6.57 -4.58 3.52
CA ALA A 118 5.34 -5.29 3.17
C ALA A 118 4.86 -4.98 1.74
N ASP A 119 4.89 -3.72 1.32
CA ASP A 119 4.55 -3.34 -0.06
C ASP A 119 5.49 -4.01 -1.08
N ARG A 120 6.81 -3.95 -0.83
CA ARG A 120 7.80 -4.63 -1.67
C ARG A 120 7.57 -6.15 -1.76
N ILE A 121 7.12 -6.79 -0.68
CA ILE A 121 6.76 -8.22 -0.71
C ILE A 121 5.63 -8.44 -1.73
N ASP A 122 4.60 -7.59 -1.71
CA ASP A 122 3.45 -7.74 -2.61
C ASP A 122 3.79 -7.46 -4.08
N VAL A 123 4.45 -6.32 -4.35
CA VAL A 123 4.86 -5.92 -5.69
C VAL A 123 5.82 -6.93 -6.31
N SER A 124 6.66 -7.57 -5.50
CA SER A 124 7.58 -8.64 -5.93
C SER A 124 6.95 -10.04 -5.94
N ARG A 125 5.66 -10.20 -5.63
CA ARG A 125 4.98 -11.50 -5.49
C ARG A 125 5.69 -12.47 -4.52
N GLY A 126 6.27 -11.94 -3.45
CA GLY A 126 7.01 -12.72 -2.44
C GLY A 126 8.44 -13.11 -2.85
N LEU A 127 8.95 -12.64 -3.99
CA LEU A 127 10.36 -12.86 -4.35
C LEU A 127 11.29 -12.17 -3.35
N LEU A 128 10.94 -10.96 -2.91
CA LEU A 128 11.66 -10.16 -1.91
C LEU A 128 10.96 -10.20 -0.53
N ARG A 129 10.60 -11.41 -0.08
CA ARG A 129 9.82 -11.67 1.17
C ARG A 129 10.46 -11.28 2.50
N GLY A 130 11.76 -10.94 2.54
CA GLY A 130 12.45 -10.62 3.79
C GLY A 130 12.34 -11.75 4.81
N ALA A 131 11.75 -11.46 5.97
CA ALA A 131 11.56 -12.42 7.06
C ALA A 131 10.32 -13.33 6.91
N LEU A 132 9.43 -13.08 5.94
CA LEU A 132 8.26 -13.93 5.73
C LEU A 132 8.63 -15.27 5.12
N SER A 133 7.96 -16.33 5.58
CA SER A 133 8.04 -17.63 4.94
C SER A 133 7.22 -17.66 3.63
N ARG A 134 7.48 -18.66 2.78
CA ARG A 134 6.66 -18.86 1.57
C ARG A 134 5.22 -19.23 1.91
N SER A 135 5.00 -19.94 3.03
CA SER A 135 3.67 -20.29 3.52
C SER A 135 2.89 -19.06 3.96
N ASP A 136 3.54 -18.09 4.61
CA ASP A 136 2.88 -16.83 5.02
C ASP A 136 2.37 -16.09 3.78
N VAL A 137 3.22 -15.94 2.75
CA VAL A 137 2.85 -15.31 1.49
C VAL A 137 1.71 -16.07 0.80
N ALA A 138 1.81 -17.40 0.72
CA ALA A 138 0.79 -18.22 0.08
C ALA A 138 -0.57 -18.11 0.78
N GLN A 139 -0.58 -18.11 2.12
CA GLN A 139 -1.81 -17.99 2.91
C GLN A 139 -2.50 -16.64 2.68
N VAL A 140 -1.73 -15.54 2.66
CA VAL A 140 -2.24 -14.19 2.40
C VAL A 140 -2.76 -14.06 0.97
N VAL A 141 -2.03 -14.57 -0.03
CA VAL A 141 -2.46 -14.53 -1.44
C VAL A 141 -3.70 -15.40 -1.68
N GLN A 142 -3.85 -16.51 -0.96
CA GLN A 142 -5.05 -17.34 -1.04
C GLN A 142 -6.29 -16.57 -0.56
N ALA A 143 -6.17 -15.76 0.49
CA ALA A 143 -7.26 -14.94 1.00
C ALA A 143 -7.52 -13.69 0.14
N PHE A 144 -6.47 -13.12 -0.47
CA PHE A 144 -6.55 -11.89 -1.26
C PHE A 144 -5.84 -12.06 -2.61
N PRO A 145 -6.45 -12.77 -3.58
CA PRO A 145 -5.79 -13.06 -4.86
C PRO A 145 -5.39 -11.79 -5.62
N PHE A 146 -4.33 -11.85 -6.42
CA PHE A 146 -3.80 -10.69 -7.14
C PHE A 146 -4.78 -10.08 -8.16
N ILE A 147 -5.68 -10.90 -8.72
CA ILE A 147 -6.72 -10.51 -9.70
C ILE A 147 -6.29 -9.51 -10.80
N GLY A 148 -5.03 -9.58 -11.25
CA GLY A 148 -4.48 -8.74 -12.32
C GLY A 148 -3.71 -7.49 -11.87
N PHE A 149 -3.50 -7.27 -10.57
CA PHE A 149 -2.81 -6.08 -10.02
C PHE A 149 -1.44 -5.81 -10.67
N HIS A 150 -0.55 -6.80 -10.78
CA HIS A 150 0.77 -6.57 -11.41
C HIS A 150 0.69 -6.25 -12.91
N ALA A 151 -0.33 -6.76 -13.62
CA ALA A 151 -0.53 -6.42 -15.02
C ALA A 151 -1.01 -4.97 -15.16
N LEU A 152 -1.85 -4.49 -14.23
CA LEU A 152 -2.22 -3.09 -14.11
C LEU A 152 -0.98 -2.22 -13.88
N LEU A 153 -0.16 -2.52 -12.87
CA LEU A 153 1.06 -1.77 -12.58
C LEU A 153 2.01 -1.72 -13.79
N ALA A 154 2.26 -2.86 -14.44
CA ALA A 154 3.15 -2.92 -15.61
C ALA A 154 2.63 -2.06 -16.78
N ARG A 155 1.31 -2.10 -17.05
CA ARG A 155 0.69 -1.29 -18.10
C ARG A 155 0.78 0.20 -17.79
N THR A 156 0.47 0.60 -16.56
CA THR A 156 0.52 2.01 -16.13
C THR A 156 1.95 2.55 -16.18
N ALA A 157 2.92 1.77 -15.67
CA ALA A 157 4.34 2.09 -15.75
C ALA A 157 4.82 2.27 -17.20
N ALA A 158 4.46 1.34 -18.09
CA ALA A 158 4.85 1.42 -19.50
C ALA A 158 4.26 2.66 -20.18
N GLY A 159 2.97 2.95 -19.96
CA GLY A 159 2.31 4.13 -20.51
C GLY A 159 2.94 5.45 -20.04
N TRP A 160 3.39 5.50 -18.78
CA TRP A 160 4.11 6.65 -18.24
C TRP A 160 5.52 6.77 -18.81
N ALA A 161 6.29 5.68 -18.82
CA ALA A 161 7.69 5.68 -19.22
C ALA A 161 7.90 6.12 -20.68
N VAL A 162 6.95 5.78 -21.57
CA VAL A 162 6.96 6.26 -22.96
C VAL A 162 6.89 7.79 -23.03
N LYS A 163 6.14 8.44 -22.13
CA LYS A 163 5.99 9.90 -22.07
C LYS A 163 7.10 10.58 -21.24
N HIS A 164 7.72 9.86 -20.31
CA HIS A 164 8.69 10.38 -19.36
C HIS A 164 9.96 9.51 -19.28
N PRO A 165 10.74 9.39 -20.36
CA PRO A 165 11.87 8.46 -20.44
C PRO A 165 12.98 8.76 -19.42
N LEU A 166 13.13 10.02 -18.99
CA LEU A 166 14.13 10.44 -18.00
C LEU A 166 13.66 10.29 -16.54
N ARG A 167 12.36 10.03 -16.32
CA ARG A 167 11.77 9.86 -14.98
C ARG A 167 10.67 8.78 -15.00
N PRO A 168 10.99 7.52 -15.35
CA PRO A 168 10.00 6.46 -15.53
C PRO A 168 9.41 5.93 -14.22
N LEU A 169 10.11 6.11 -13.10
CA LEU A 169 9.73 5.63 -11.77
C LEU A 169 9.70 6.79 -10.76
N PRO A 170 8.73 7.72 -10.90
CA PRO A 170 8.71 8.96 -10.12
C PRO A 170 8.40 8.74 -8.62
N MET A 171 7.86 7.56 -8.27
CA MET A 171 7.55 7.15 -6.91
C MET A 171 8.77 6.68 -6.10
N LEU A 172 9.88 6.31 -6.75
CA LEU A 172 11.07 5.85 -6.04
C LEU A 172 11.65 6.94 -5.11
N ARG A 173 12.17 6.52 -3.97
CA ARG A 173 12.89 7.36 -3.00
C ARG A 173 14.23 6.70 -2.65
N TRP A 174 15.23 7.51 -2.28
CA TRP A 174 16.58 7.03 -1.94
C TRP A 174 16.78 6.83 -0.44
#